data_AF-A0A2W6AN87-F1
#
_entry.id   AF-A0A2W6AN87-F1
#
_cell.length_a   1.000
_cell.length_b   1.000
_cell.length_c   1.000
_cell.angle_alpha   90.00
_cell.angle_beta   90.00
_cell.angle_gamma   90.00
#
_symmetry.space_group_name_H-M   'P 1'
#
loop_
_entity.id
_entity.type
_entity.pdbx_description
1 polymer ?
#
loop_
_entity_poly.entity_id
_entity_poly.type
_entity_poly.pdbx_seq_one_letter_code
_entity_poly.pdbx_strand_id
1 'polypeptide(L)'
;MNGLIIDWFTMPALILEIGVLLLALALFRYARVLGELLEIIQKPPLEVLVMVAAVVLILTFVIPNYIASAIFSPNLTANAQMKVYLDIFRAVSFIGMLVASVLVAIPSMLYLLWTSR
;
A
#
# COMPACT_ATOMS: atom_id res chain seq x y z
N MET A 1 18.40 -3.24 -31.73
CA MET A 1 17.47 -3.81 -30.72
C MET A 1 17.84 -3.17 -29.40
N ASN A 2 17.06 -2.18 -28.94
CA ASN A 2 17.34 -1.55 -27.65
C ASN A 2 16.85 -2.50 -26.56
N GLY A 3 17.77 -3.04 -25.78
CA GLY A 3 17.45 -3.91 -24.64
C GLY A 3 16.68 -3.15 -23.56
N LEU A 4 15.82 -3.86 -22.83
CA LEU A 4 15.16 -3.31 -21.64
C LEU A 4 16.23 -2.95 -20.60
N ILE A 5 16.24 -1.69 -20.17
CA ILE A 5 17.08 -1.24 -19.06
C ILE A 5 16.30 -1.49 -17.77
N ILE A 6 16.88 -2.28 -16.86
CA ILE A 6 16.30 -2.52 -15.54
C ILE A 6 17.19 -1.82 -14.51
N ASP A 7 16.63 -0.82 -13.83
CA ASP A 7 17.34 -0.10 -12.77
C ASP A 7 16.80 -0.54 -11.41
N TRP A 8 17.54 -1.47 -10.80
CA TRP A 8 17.23 -2.04 -9.49
C TRP A 8 17.44 -1.05 -8.32
N PHE A 9 18.13 0.07 -8.56
CA PHE A 9 18.48 1.07 -7.54
C PHE A 9 17.99 2.47 -7.90
N THR A 10 16.72 2.55 -8.31
CA THR A 10 16.05 3.83 -8.57
C THR A 10 15.76 4.59 -7.27
N MET A 11 16.72 5.38 -6.80
CA MET A 11 16.41 6.47 -5.86
C MET A 11 15.67 7.57 -6.63
N PRO A 12 14.48 8.03 -6.19
CA PRO A 12 13.91 7.96 -4.84
C PRO A 12 12.86 6.87 -4.56
N ALA A 13 12.50 6.02 -5.53
CA ALA A 13 11.40 5.06 -5.39
C ALA A 13 11.62 4.07 -4.24
N LEU A 14 12.84 3.57 -4.06
CA LEU A 14 13.21 2.67 -2.97
C LEU A 14 12.89 3.26 -1.57
N ILE A 15 13.10 4.55 -1.36
CA ILE A 15 12.83 5.20 -0.07
C ILE A 15 11.33 5.19 0.23
N LEU A 16 10.52 5.49 -0.79
CA LEU A 16 9.07 5.51 -0.66
C LEU A 16 8.52 4.10 -0.41
N GLU A 17 8.99 3.11 -1.16
CA GLU A 17 8.59 1.72 -0.99
C GLU A 17 8.95 1.17 0.38
N ILE A 18 10.19 1.41 0.85
CA ILE A 18 10.61 1.02 2.21
C ILE A 18 9.71 1.69 3.25
N GLY A 19 9.43 2.99 3.10
CA GLY A 19 8.53 3.72 3.99
C GLY A 19 7.13 3.10 4.05
N VAL A 20 6.54 2.75 2.90
CA VAL A 20 5.21 2.14 2.84
C VAL A 20 5.21 0.69 3.31
N LEU A 21 6.29 -0.05 3.10
CA LEU A 21 6.45 -1.42 3.59
C LEU A 21 6.55 -1.43 5.13
N LEU A 22 7.30 -0.49 5.70
CA LEU A 22 7.34 -0.25 7.14
C LEU A 22 5.96 0.16 7.68
N LEU A 23 5.22 1.03 6.96
CA LEU A 23 3.84 1.38 7.32
C LEU A 23 2.93 0.14 7.32
N ALA A 24 2.99 -0.70 6.29
CA ALA A 24 2.20 -1.92 6.22
C ALA A 24 2.54 -2.87 7.39
N LEU A 25 3.82 -3.03 7.73
CA LEU A 25 4.25 -3.81 8.88
C LEU A 25 3.72 -3.24 10.21
N ALA A 26 3.75 -1.90 10.36
CA ALA A 26 3.18 -1.23 11.51
C ALA A 26 1.66 -1.46 11.62
N LEU A 27 0.93 -1.41 10.51
CA LEU A 27 -0.50 -1.72 10.46
C LEU A 27 -0.79 -3.17 10.85
N PHE A 28 0.02 -4.13 10.40
CA PHE A 28 -0.10 -5.53 10.84
C PHE A 28 0.09 -5.67 12.35
N ARG A 29 1.12 -5.02 12.90
CA ARG A 29 1.39 -5.07 14.34
C ARG A 29 0.26 -4.43 15.13
N TYR A 30 -0.25 -3.29 14.64
CA TYR A 30 -1.38 -2.59 15.22
C TYR A 30 -2.67 -3.42 15.17
N ALA A 31 -3.00 -4.03 14.03
CA ALA A 31 -4.16 -4.90 13.88
C ALA A 31 -4.15 -6.01 14.93
N ARG A 32 -3.00 -6.66 15.15
CA ARG A 32 -2.87 -7.69 16.18
C ARG A 32 -3.20 -7.19 17.59
N VAL A 33 -2.65 -6.03 17.97
CA VAL A 33 -2.93 -5.43 19.30
C VAL A 33 -4.40 -5.02 19.40
N LEU A 34 -4.95 -4.43 18.33
CA LEU A 34 -6.36 -4.03 18.29
C LEU A 34 -7.28 -5.24 18.45
N GLY A 35 -6.99 -6.37 17.80
CA GLY A 35 -7.76 -7.61 17.94
C GLY A 35 -7.78 -8.11 19.38
N GLU A 36 -6.61 -8.20 20.02
CA GLU A 36 -6.50 -8.58 21.45
C GLU A 36 -7.33 -7.65 22.35
N LEU A 37 -7.31 -6.34 22.09
CA LEU A 37 -8.12 -5.37 22.85
C LEU A 37 -9.62 -5.53 22.60
N LEU A 38 -10.05 -5.70 21.35
CA LEU A 38 -11.45 -5.83 20.96
C LEU A 38 -12.07 -7.11 21.51
N GLU A 39 -11.30 -8.19 21.58
CA GLU A 39 -11.71 -9.46 22.19
C GLU A 39 -12.00 -9.27 23.69
N ILE A 40 -11.14 -8.54 24.41
CA ILE A 40 -11.35 -8.23 25.84
C ILE A 40 -12.66 -7.47 26.07
N ILE A 41 -12.98 -6.51 25.19
CA ILE A 41 -14.20 -5.69 25.32
C ILE A 41 -15.42 -6.28 24.56
N GLN A 42 -15.31 -7.51 24.05
CA GLN A 42 -16.35 -8.23 23.30
C GLN A 42 -16.95 -7.42 22.15
N LYS A 43 -16.10 -6.68 21.43
CA LYS A 43 -16.49 -5.89 20.25
C LYS A 43 -16.19 -6.66 18.95
N PRO A 44 -16.85 -6.32 17.83
CA PRO A 44 -16.62 -7.03 16.58
C PRO A 44 -15.18 -6.87 16.08
N PRO A 45 -14.67 -7.85 15.30
CA PRO A 45 -13.27 -7.93 14.91
C PRO A 45 -12.90 -6.91 13.82
N LEU A 46 -12.64 -5.68 14.22
CA LEU A 46 -12.25 -4.58 13.33
C LEU A 46 -10.79 -4.66 12.88
N GLU A 47 -9.96 -5.46 13.55
CA GLU A 47 -8.57 -5.70 13.19
C GLU A 47 -8.41 -6.31 11.79
N VAL A 48 -9.40 -7.10 11.35
CA VAL A 48 -9.40 -7.73 10.03
C VAL A 48 -9.33 -6.68 8.93
N LEU A 49 -10.06 -5.57 9.07
CA LEU A 49 -10.04 -4.48 8.07
C LEU A 49 -8.67 -3.82 7.99
N VAL A 50 -8.02 -3.61 9.12
CA VAL A 50 -6.67 -3.01 9.18
C VAL A 50 -5.62 -3.97 8.61
N MET A 51 -5.75 -5.26 8.89
CA MET A 51 -4.89 -6.30 8.33
C MET A 51 -5.02 -6.38 6.81
N VAL A 52 -6.26 -6.34 6.29
CA VAL A 52 -6.53 -6.30 4.84
C VAL A 52 -5.96 -5.02 4.23
N ALA A 53 -6.07 -3.86 4.90
CA ALA A 53 -5.49 -2.62 4.42
C ALA A 53 -3.96 -2.71 4.23
N ALA A 54 -3.26 -3.35 5.18
CA ALA A 54 -1.82 -3.57 5.09
C ALA A 54 -1.46 -4.45 3.88
N VAL A 55 -2.21 -5.52 3.64
CA VAL A 55 -2.03 -6.38 2.46
C VAL A 55 -2.29 -5.60 1.17
N VAL A 56 -3.37 -4.82 1.12
CA VAL A 56 -3.73 -4.00 -0.03
C VAL A 56 -2.60 -3.02 -0.36
N LEU A 57 -2.02 -2.33 0.63
CA LEU A 57 -0.88 -1.43 0.41
C LEU A 57 0.30 -2.14 -0.23
N ILE A 58 0.65 -3.35 0.22
CA ILE A 58 1.76 -4.10 -0.35
C ILE A 58 1.46 -4.48 -1.81
N LEU A 59 0.28 -5.07 -2.06
CA LEU A 59 -0.06 -5.62 -3.38
C LEU A 59 -0.33 -4.54 -4.43
N THR A 60 -0.90 -3.41 -4.03
CA THR A 60 -1.40 -2.40 -4.97
C THR A 60 -0.51 -1.17 -5.02
N PHE A 61 0.24 -0.86 -3.95
CA PHE A 61 1.18 0.26 -3.95
C PHE A 61 2.63 -0.22 -4.07
N VAL A 62 3.15 -0.99 -3.12
CA VAL A 62 4.60 -1.30 -3.06
C VAL A 62 5.07 -2.03 -4.31
N ILE A 63 4.41 -3.13 -4.69
CA ILE A 63 4.81 -3.92 -5.87
C ILE A 63 4.64 -3.10 -7.16
N PRO A 64 3.46 -2.49 -7.45
CA PRO A 64 3.28 -1.79 -8.71
C PRO A 64 4.15 -0.53 -8.83
N ASN A 65 4.39 0.18 -7.72
CA ASN A 65 5.27 1.35 -7.71
C ASN A 65 6.72 0.97 -8.03
N TYR A 66 7.21 -0.14 -7.47
CA TYR A 66 8.55 -0.66 -7.76
C TYR A 66 8.72 -1.08 -9.22
N ILE A 67 7.73 -1.78 -9.77
CA ILE A 67 7.75 -2.16 -11.19
C ILE A 67 7.75 -0.90 -12.07
N ALA A 68 6.92 0.09 -11.73
CA ALA A 68 6.85 1.35 -12.44
C ALA A 68 8.17 2.13 -12.40
N SER A 69 8.84 2.17 -11.25
CA SER A 69 10.11 2.88 -11.07
C SER A 69 11.29 2.15 -11.72
N ALA A 70 11.44 0.85 -11.48
CA ALA A 70 12.60 0.06 -11.91
C ALA A 70 12.57 -0.34 -13.39
N ILE A 71 11.37 -0.51 -13.96
CA ILE A 71 11.20 -1.06 -15.32
C ILE A 71 10.61 -0.03 -16.28
N PHE A 72 9.51 0.65 -15.92
CA PHE A 72 8.82 1.51 -16.90
C PHE A 72 9.46 2.88 -17.04
N SER A 73 9.82 3.53 -15.93
CA SER A 73 10.41 4.87 -15.92
C SER A 73 11.72 4.99 -16.73
N PRO A 74 12.69 4.04 -16.65
CA PRO A 74 13.94 4.13 -17.40
C PRO A 74 13.77 3.94 -18.92
N ASN A 75 12.67 3.29 -19.35
CA ASN A 75 12.43 2.93 -20.75
C ASN A 75 11.40 3.85 -21.46
N LEU A 76 11.03 4.99 -20.85
CA LEU A 76 10.02 5.90 -21.39
C LEU A 76 10.38 6.49 -22.76
N THR A 77 11.66 6.77 -23.00
CA THR A 77 12.15 7.31 -24.27
C THR A 77 12.33 6.23 -25.34
N ALA A 78 12.41 4.95 -24.93
CA ALA A 78 12.66 3.83 -25.82
C ALA A 78 11.37 3.24 -26.43
N ASN A 79 10.23 3.32 -25.74
CA ASN A 79 8.96 2.79 -26.22
C ASN A 79 7.75 3.57 -25.66
N ALA A 80 6.90 4.11 -26.55
CA ALA A 80 5.70 4.84 -26.18
C ALA A 80 4.68 4.02 -25.36
N GLN A 81 4.67 2.68 -25.51
CA GLN A 81 3.82 1.80 -24.72
C GLN A 81 4.21 1.77 -23.23
N MET A 82 5.48 2.03 -22.90
CA MET A 82 5.95 2.09 -21.49
C MET A 82 5.28 3.20 -20.72
N LYS A 83 4.92 4.31 -21.39
CA LYS A 83 4.15 5.39 -20.78
C LYS A 83 2.74 4.94 -20.39
N VAL A 84 2.07 4.17 -21.26
CA VAL A 84 0.73 3.63 -20.97
C VAL A 84 0.78 2.67 -19.78
N TYR A 85 1.75 1.75 -19.74
CA TYR A 85 1.92 0.85 -18.60
C TYR A 85 2.24 1.59 -17.30
N LEU A 86 3.09 2.62 -17.37
CA LEU A 86 3.41 3.47 -16.21
C LEU A 86 2.15 4.13 -15.64
N ASP A 87 1.31 4.71 -16.50
CA ASP A 87 0.09 5.41 -16.07
C ASP A 87 -0.93 4.44 -15.45
N ILE A 88 -1.08 3.23 -16.02
CA ILE A 88 -1.93 2.18 -15.45
C ILE A 88 -1.45 1.77 -14.05
N PHE A 89 -0.15 1.50 -13.89
CA PHE A 89 0.40 1.05 -12.61
C PHE A 89 0.31 2.16 -11.54
N ARG A 90 0.51 3.42 -11.92
CA ARG A 90 0.29 4.58 -11.03
C ARG A 90 -1.17 4.70 -10.60
N ALA A 91 -2.12 4.51 -11.51
CA ALA A 91 -3.54 4.53 -11.19
C ALA A 91 -3.91 3.40 -10.21
N VAL A 92 -3.38 2.19 -10.42
CA VAL A 92 -3.55 1.05 -9.50
C VAL A 92 -3.01 1.39 -8.11
N SER A 93 -1.80 1.97 -8.02
CA SER A 93 -1.22 2.41 -6.74
C SER A 93 -2.03 3.49 -6.03
N PHE A 94 -2.57 4.45 -6.78
CA PHE A 94 -3.41 5.49 -6.22
C PHE A 94 -4.74 4.93 -5.67
N ILE A 95 -5.44 4.11 -6.46
CA ILE A 95 -6.69 3.47 -6.05
C ILE A 95 -6.44 2.54 -4.86
N GLY A 96 -5.34 1.78 -4.91
CA GLY A 96 -4.88 0.92 -3.83
C GLY A 96 -4.71 1.64 -2.50
N MET A 97 -4.03 2.79 -2.51
CA MET A 97 -3.89 3.64 -1.34
C MET A 97 -5.24 4.18 -0.85
N LEU A 98 -6.13 4.60 -1.75
CA LEU A 98 -7.47 5.06 -1.37
C LEU A 98 -8.25 3.94 -0.66
N VAL A 99 -8.28 2.74 -1.23
CA VAL A 99 -8.95 1.59 -0.62
C VAL A 99 -8.35 1.27 0.76
N ALA A 100 -7.02 1.22 0.87
CA ALA A 100 -6.35 1.00 2.14
C ALA A 100 -6.69 2.08 3.18
N SER A 101 -6.73 3.35 2.76
CA SER A 101 -7.09 4.47 3.65
C SER A 101 -8.51 4.34 4.20
N VAL A 102 -9.47 3.95 3.36
CA VAL A 102 -10.86 3.71 3.77
C VAL A 102 -10.95 2.53 4.73
N LEU A 103 -10.25 1.43 4.44
CA LEU A 103 -10.21 0.24 5.29
C LEU A 103 -9.61 0.51 6.68
N VAL A 104 -8.68 1.46 6.82
CA VAL A 104 -8.15 1.89 8.13
C VAL A 104 -9.04 2.94 8.79
N ALA A 105 -9.66 3.84 8.01
CA ALA A 105 -10.49 4.92 8.52
C ALA A 105 -11.75 4.40 9.22
N ILE A 106 -12.45 3.42 8.62
CA ILE A 106 -13.67 2.82 9.17
C ILE A 106 -13.45 2.28 10.60
N PRO A 107 -12.50 1.35 10.86
CA PRO A 107 -12.30 0.80 12.18
C PRO A 107 -11.80 1.85 13.18
N SER A 108 -10.98 2.81 12.73
CA SER A 108 -10.52 3.92 13.58
C SER A 108 -11.69 4.80 14.04
N MET A 109 -12.61 5.12 13.14
CA MET A 109 -13.80 5.92 13.45
C MET A 109 -14.76 5.18 14.37
N LEU A 110 -14.99 3.88 14.13
CA LEU A 110 -15.83 3.05 15.00
C LEU A 110 -15.25 2.92 16.41
N TYR A 111 -13.93 2.71 16.53
CA TYR A 111 -13.25 2.66 17.82
C TYR A 111 -13.40 3.98 18.59
N LEU A 112 -13.21 5.12 17.92
CA LEU A 112 -13.42 6.44 18.53
C LEU A 112 -14.86 6.62 19.02
N LEU A 113 -15.86 6.24 18.21
CA LEU A 113 -17.27 6.35 18.58
C LEU A 113 -17.65 5.46 19.77
N TRP A 114 -17.00 4.32 19.95
CA TRP A 114 -17.23 3.43 21.09
C TRP A 114 -16.55 3.87 22.37
N THR A 115 -15.41 4.57 22.27
CA THR A 115 -14.64 5.03 23.43
C THR A 115 -15.00 6.45 23.87
N SER A 116 -15.68 7.22 23.01
CA SER A 116 -16.13 8.59 23.30
C SER A 116 -17.51 8.67 23.95
N ARG A 117 -18.15 7.54 24.26
CA ARG A 117 -19.46 7.44 24.94
C ARG A 117 -19.28 6.82 26.31
#